data_AF-D7IKK2-F1
#
_entry.id   AF-D7IKK2-F1
#
_cell.length_a   1.000
_cell.length_b   1.000
_cell.length_c   1.000
_cell.angle_alpha   90.00
_cell.angle_beta   90.00
_cell.angle_gamma   90.00
#
_symmetry.space_group_name_H-M   'P 1'
#
loop_
_entity.id
_entity.type
_entity.pdbx_description
1 polymer ?
#
loop_
_entity_poly.entity_id
_entity_poly.type
_entity_poly.pdbx_seq_one_letter_code
_entity_poly.pdbx_strand_id
1 'polypeptide(L)'
;MVKYKLTVDEPWDFNHNGSNVLHGIVVKQLSPTFLLFKSDSFLDFNGQKSCIIILKPRYEKEYFDLETNGDVIVGGALCLENEYEEKMKNI
;
A
#
# COMPACT_ATOMS: atom_id res chain seq x y z
N MET A 1 17.00 -2.33 -1.56
CA MET A 1 15.64 -2.13 -1.03
C MET A 1 14.90 -3.45 -1.09
N VAL A 2 14.19 -3.80 -0.02
CA VAL A 2 13.37 -5.02 0.04
C VAL A 2 12.13 -4.80 -0.83
N LYS A 3 11.87 -5.74 -1.75
CA LYS A 3 10.63 -5.76 -2.53
C LYS A 3 9.59 -6.59 -1.78
N TYR A 4 8.38 -6.06 -1.72
CA TYR A 4 7.22 -6.73 -1.15
C TYR A 4 6.22 -7.06 -2.24
N LYS A 5 5.42 -8.08 -1.97
CA LYS A 5 4.32 -8.53 -2.82
C LYS A 5 3.01 -8.33 -2.04
N LEU A 6 2.06 -7.63 -2.65
CA LEU A 6 0.67 -7.61 -2.19
C LEU A 6 -0.11 -8.59 -3.06
N THR A 7 -0.82 -9.52 -2.42
CA THR A 7 -1.74 -10.44 -3.09
C THR A 7 -3.16 -10.03 -2.75
N VAL A 8 -3.98 -9.87 -3.78
CA VAL A 8 -5.38 -9.47 -3.68
C VAL A 8 -6.25 -10.72 -3.68
N ASP A 9 -6.84 -11.05 -2.54
CA ASP A 9 -7.61 -12.29 -2.32
C ASP A 9 -9.13 -12.10 -2.52
N GLU A 10 -9.64 -10.87 -2.34
CA GLU A 10 -11.02 -10.47 -2.62
C GLU A 10 -11.06 -9.53 -3.84
N PRO A 11 -12.18 -9.41 -4.60
CA PRO A 11 -12.28 -8.47 -5.70
C PRO A 11 -11.93 -7.06 -5.22
N TRP A 12 -10.79 -6.55 -5.68
CA TRP A 12 -10.47 -5.14 -5.51
C TRP A 12 -11.21 -4.35 -6.58
N ASP A 13 -11.89 -3.29 -6.17
CA ASP A 13 -12.46 -2.27 -7.05
C ASP A 13 -11.39 -1.49 -7.85
N PHE A 14 -10.12 -1.90 -7.76
CA PHE A 14 -8.99 -1.34 -8.51
C PHE A 14 -8.76 -2.11 -9.82
N ASN A 15 -8.58 -1.39 -10.92
CA ASN A 15 -8.19 -1.99 -12.20
C ASN A 15 -6.65 -2.17 -12.27
N HIS A 16 -6.15 -3.41 -12.41
CA HIS A 16 -4.71 -3.73 -12.31
C HIS A 16 -4.13 -4.61 -13.44
N ASN A 17 -4.48 -4.41 -14.71
CA ASN A 17 -3.93 -5.21 -15.83
C ASN A 17 -4.15 -6.75 -15.71
N GLY A 18 -5.05 -7.22 -14.83
CA GLY A 18 -5.49 -8.61 -14.74
C GLY A 18 -4.67 -9.54 -13.84
N SER A 19 -3.78 -9.02 -12.97
CA SER A 19 -2.80 -9.84 -12.24
C SER A 19 -3.04 -10.18 -10.75
N ASN A 20 -3.89 -9.60 -9.92
CA ASN A 20 -4.06 -9.89 -8.47
C ASN A 20 -2.80 -9.78 -7.59
N VAL A 21 -1.65 -9.45 -8.19
CA VAL A 21 -0.36 -9.36 -7.53
C VAL A 21 0.24 -8.02 -7.87
N LEU A 22 0.59 -7.27 -6.84
CA LEU A 22 1.28 -6.00 -6.94
C LEU A 22 2.64 -6.13 -6.30
N HIS A 23 3.67 -5.73 -7.03
CA HIS A 23 5.01 -5.61 -6.52
C HIS A 23 5.29 -4.17 -6.17
N GLY A 24 6.14 -3.96 -5.17
CA GLY A 24 6.54 -2.61 -4.80
C GLY A 24 7.46 -2.60 -3.60
N ILE A 25 7.61 -1.41 -3.02
CA ILE A 25 8.46 -1.16 -1.86
C ILE A 25 7.68 -0.46 -0.76
N VAL A 26 8.01 -0.75 0.49
CA VAL A 26 7.63 0.11 1.60
C VAL A 26 8.52 1.34 1.54
N VAL A 27 7.91 2.51 1.32
CA VAL A 27 8.61 3.80 1.28
C VAL A 27 8.86 4.30 2.69
N LYS A 28 7.86 4.16 3.57
CA LYS A 28 7.93 4.62 4.96
C LYS A 28 6.94 3.83 5.82
N GLN A 29 7.36 3.49 7.03
CA GLN A 29 6.46 3.10 8.10
C GLN A 29 6.05 4.36 8.87
N LEU A 30 4.78 4.75 8.76
CA LEU A 30 4.24 5.95 9.40
C LEU A 30 3.95 5.69 10.89
N SER A 31 3.55 4.46 11.21
CA SER A 31 3.36 3.95 12.57
C SER A 31 3.48 2.42 12.56
N PRO A 32 3.42 1.74 13.73
CA PRO A 32 3.34 0.28 13.77
C PRO A 32 2.20 -0.32 12.93
N THR A 33 1.16 0.45 12.60
CA THR A 33 -0.04 -0.02 11.89
C THR A 33 -0.31 0.69 10.57
N PHE A 34 0.59 1.57 10.12
CA PHE A 34 0.43 2.27 8.83
C PHE A 34 1.72 2.23 8.02
N LEU A 35 1.64 1.64 6.83
CA LEU A 35 2.72 1.69 5.84
C LEU A 35 2.31 2.54 4.66
N LEU A 36 3.29 3.29 4.18
CA LEU A 36 3.25 3.86 2.85
C LEU A 36 3.96 2.90 1.89
N PHE A 37 3.19 2.35 0.97
CA PHE A 37 3.67 1.41 -0.04
C PHE A 37 3.64 2.07 -1.42
N LYS A 38 4.73 1.95 -2.16
CA LYS A 38 4.81 2.37 -3.56
C LYS A 38 4.81 1.14 -4.46
N SER A 39 3.74 1.00 -5.22
CA SER A 39 3.58 -0.02 -6.25
C SER A 39 4.44 0.30 -7.47
N ASP A 40 4.93 -0.75 -8.14
CA ASP A 40 5.61 -0.67 -9.44
C ASP A 40 4.62 -0.26 -10.57
N SER A 41 3.32 -0.41 -10.33
CA SER A 41 2.23 -0.10 -11.26
C SER A 41 1.26 0.92 -10.67
N PHE A 42 0.68 1.77 -11.51
CA PHE A 42 -0.45 2.62 -11.12
C PHE A 42 -1.70 1.77 -10.86
N LEU A 43 -2.44 2.15 -9.81
CA LEU A 43 -3.76 1.66 -9.52
C LEU A 43 -4.78 2.74 -9.86
N ASP A 44 -5.88 2.34 -10.51
CA ASP A 44 -7.04 3.19 -10.78
C ASP A 44 -8.18 2.80 -9.86
N PHE A 45 -8.75 3.77 -9.15
CA PHE A 45 -10.00 3.63 -8.42
C PHE A 45 -10.90 4.82 -8.70
N ASN A 46 -12.06 4.55 -9.29
CA ASN A 46 -13.04 5.57 -9.69
C ASN A 46 -12.40 6.72 -10.51
N GLY A 47 -11.45 6.41 -11.40
CA GLY A 47 -10.78 7.40 -12.26
C GLY A 47 -9.63 8.15 -11.59
N GLN A 48 -9.36 7.89 -10.30
CA GLN A 48 -8.20 8.40 -9.60
C GLN A 48 -7.05 7.41 -9.71
N LYS A 49 -5.90 7.88 -10.20
CA LYS A 49 -4.72 7.05 -10.41
C LYS A 49 -3.60 7.44 -9.45
N SER A 50 -2.99 6.45 -8.81
CA SER A 50 -1.78 6.63 -8.01
C SER A 50 -0.99 5.34 -7.94
N CYS A 51 0.33 5.46 -7.73
CA CYS A 51 1.19 4.32 -7.40
C CYS A 51 1.45 4.21 -5.88
N ILE A 52 0.87 5.11 -5.07
CA ILE A 52 1.06 5.16 -3.62
C ILE A 52 -0.19 4.65 -2.90
N ILE A 53 0.01 3.71 -1.99
CA ILE A 53 -1.03 3.04 -1.22
C ILE A 53 -0.70 3.18 0.26
N ILE A 54 -1.71 3.50 1.07
CA ILE A 54 -1.62 3.39 2.52
C ILE A 54 -2.15 2.02 2.92
N LEU A 55 -1.32 1.22 3.57
CA LEU A 55 -1.69 -0.10 4.08
C LEU A 55 -1.90 -0.04 5.59
N LYS A 56 -2.91 -0.76 6.06
CA LYS A 56 -3.22 -0.96 7.48
C LYS A 56 -3.53 -2.44 7.73
N PRO A 57 -3.06 -3.08 8.83
CA PRO A 57 -3.44 -4.44 9.15
C PRO A 57 -4.98 -4.55 9.29
N ARG A 58 -5.54 -5.66 8.80
CA ARG A 58 -6.99 -5.91 8.86
C ARG A 58 -7.47 -6.11 10.29
N TYR A 59 -6.63 -6.73 11.13
CA TYR A 59 -6.97 -7.08 12.51
C TYR A 59 -6.35 -6.09 13.51
N GLU A 60 -7.13 -5.62 14.49
CA GLU A 60 -6.73 -4.52 15.39
C GLU A 60 -5.49 -4.78 16.25
N LYS A 61 -5.12 -6.05 16.45
CA LYS A 61 -3.97 -6.45 17.27
C LYS A 61 -2.70 -6.72 16.46
N GLU A 62 -2.78 -6.59 15.14
CA GLU A 62 -1.63 -6.78 14.26
C GLU A 62 -0.87 -5.47 14.05
N TYR A 63 0.44 -5.61 13.85
CA TYR A 63 1.34 -4.52 13.51
C TYR A 63 2.33 -5.01 12.44
N PHE A 64 2.90 -4.06 11.71
CA PHE A 64 3.93 -4.33 10.73
C PHE A 64 5.27 -4.49 11.42
N ASP A 65 5.75 -5.71 11.45
CA ASP A 65 7.14 -6.05 11.72
C ASP A 65 7.84 -6.37 10.39
N LEU A 66 8.60 -5.39 9.89
CA LEU A 66 9.31 -5.51 8.61
C LEU A 66 10.60 -6.34 8.73
N GLU A 67 11.02 -6.73 9.94
CA GLU A 67 12.24 -7.51 10.18
C GLU A 67 11.97 -9.01 10.12
N THR A 68 10.78 -9.46 10.54
CA THR A 68 10.44 -10.89 10.65
C THR A 68 9.85 -11.52 9.38
N ASN A 69 9.73 -10.77 8.28
CA ASN A 69 9.30 -11.24 6.94
C ASN A 69 8.02 -12.10 6.93
N GLY A 70 7.09 -11.84 7.86
CA GLY A 70 5.80 -12.52 7.91
C GLY A 70 4.77 -11.93 6.95
N ASP A 71 3.78 -12.75 6.57
CA ASP A 71 2.61 -12.28 5.84
C ASP A 71 1.65 -11.56 6.80
N VAL A 72 1.15 -10.39 6.40
CA VAL A 72 0.16 -9.60 7.14
C VAL A 72 -1.05 -9.35 6.23
N ILE A 73 -2.26 -9.62 6.72
CA ILE A 73 -3.48 -9.33 5.98
C ILE A 73 -3.78 -7.84 6.15
N VAL A 74 -3.92 -7.12 5.05
CA VAL A 74 -4.06 -5.66 5.05
C VAL A 74 -5.33 -5.18 4.36
N GLY A 75 -5.89 -4.09 4.86
CA GLY A 75 -6.70 -3.17 4.07
C GLY A 75 -5.80 -2.11 3.40
N GLY A 76 -6.30 -1.49 2.33
CA GLY A 76 -5.57 -0.48 1.58
C GLY A 76 -6.44 0.72 1.22
N ALA A 77 -5.82 1.89 1.13
CA ALA A 77 -6.42 3.09 0.54
C ALA A 77 -5.46 3.71 -0.46
N LEU A 78 -5.98 4.24 -1.58
CA LEU A 78 -5.18 4.98 -2.55
C LEU A 78 -4.79 6.33 -1.95
N CYS A 79 -3.50 6.66 -1.95
CA CYS A 79 -3.03 7.99 -1.56
C CYS A 79 -2.78 8.79 -2.85
N LEU A 80 -3.55 9.85 -3.06
CA LEU A 80 -3.40 10.68 -4.24
C LEU A 80 -2.10 11.48 -4.18
N GLU A 81 -1.37 11.54 -5.29
CA GLU A 81 -0.03 12.16 -5.35
C GLU A 81 -0.05 13.62 -4.87
N ASN A 82 -1.13 14.36 -5.16
CA ASN A 82 -1.30 15.74 -4.72
C ASN A 82 -1.33 15.86 -3.18
N GLU A 83 -1.99 14.93 -2.49
CA GLU A 83 -2.04 14.91 -1.02
C GLU A 83 -0.73 14.41 -0.41
N TYR A 84 -0.03 13.51 -1.13
CA TYR A 84 1.25 12.98 -0.72
C TYR A 84 2.34 14.08 -0.68
N GLU A 85 2.45 14.87 -1.75
CA GLU A 85 3.44 15.95 -1.82
C GLU A 85 3.17 17.07 -0.81
N GLU A 86 1.90 17.45 -0.61
CA GLU A 86 1.53 18.46 0.38
C GLU A 86 1.83 18.01 1.81
N LYS A 87 1.60 16.73 2.15
CA LYS A 87 1.93 16.20 3.49
C LYS A 87 3.42 16.00 3.68
N MET A 88 4.17 15.61 2.65
CA MET A 88 5.63 15.47 2.69
C MET A 88 6.37 16.80 2.77
N LYS A 89 5.77 17.92 2.34
CA LYS A 89 6.32 19.28 2.53
C LYS A 89 6.21 19.79 3.98
N ASN A 90 5.36 19.18 4.79
CA ASN A 90 5.03 19.64 6.15
C ASN A 90 5.54 18.68 7.25
N ILE A 91 6.42 17.74 6.91
CA ILE A 91 7.14 16.84 7.82
C ILE A 91 8.63 17.10 7.65
#